data_AF-A0A3M0YZ73-F1
#
_entry.id   AF-A0A3M0YZ73-F1
#
_cell.length_a   1.000
_cell.length_b   1.000
_cell.length_c   1.000
_cell.angle_alpha   90.00
_cell.angle_beta   90.00
_cell.angle_gamma   90.00
#
_symmetry.space_group_name_H-M   'P 1'
#
loop_
_entity.id
_entity.type
_entity.pdbx_description
1 polymer ?
#
loop_
_entity_poly.entity_id
_entity_poly.type
_entity_poly.pdbx_seq_one_letter_code
_entity_poly.pdbx_strand_id
1 'polypeptide(L)' 'MKVKSSIKKRCIHCYIVKRNKFKRLNGKLEVRPTYYVYCKVNPKHKQRQG' A
#
# COMPACT_ATOMS: atom_id res chain seq x y z
N MET A 1 -4.17 9.67 3.84
CA MET A 1 -3.64 8.52 3.08
C MET A 1 -3.10 9.06 1.76
N LYS A 2 -1.84 8.76 1.38
CA LYS A 2 -1.23 9.25 0.13
C LYS A 2 -1.02 8.11 -0.87
N VAL A 3 -1.46 8.28 -2.11
CA VAL A 3 -1.27 7.29 -3.19
C VAL A 3 -0.05 7.70 -4.01
N LYS A 4 0.91 6.79 -4.19
CA LYS A 4 2.18 7.04 -4.88
C LYS A 4 2.65 5.79 -5.62
N SER A 5 3.35 5.97 -6.74
CA SER A 5 4.04 4.89 -7.45
C SER A 5 5.14 4.23 -6.60
N SER A 6 5.96 5.05 -5.94
CA SER A 6 6.99 4.61 -5.00
C SER A 6 6.59 4.97 -3.56
N ILE A 7 6.42 3.94 -2.72
CA ILE A 7 6.19 4.10 -1.28
C ILE A 7 7.47 3.83 -0.51
N LYS A 8 7.73 4.62 0.54
CA LYS A 8 8.91 4.48 1.41
C LYS A 8 8.52 4.66 2.87
N LYS A 9 9.26 4.01 3.77
CA LYS A 9 9.19 4.28 5.21
C LYS A 9 9.74 5.69 5.48
N ARG A 10 9.08 6.44 6.35
CA ARG A 10 9.48 7.82 6.72
C ARG A 10 10.05 7.93 8.13
N CYS A 11 9.84 6.91 8.95
CA CYS A 11 10.37 6.80 10.31
C CYS A 11 10.54 5.32 10.70
N ILE A 12 11.14 5.07 11.86
CA ILE A 12 11.35 3.73 12.42
C ILE A 12 10.05 2.96 12.69
N HIS A 13 8.95 3.65 12.99
CA HIS A 13 7.65 3.03 13.28
C HIS A 13 6.83 2.72 12.02
N CYS A 14 7.34 3.09 10.84
CA CYS A 14 6.69 2.74 9.59
C CYS A 14 6.89 1.26 9.27
N TYR A 15 5.81 0.57 8.92
CA TYR A 15 5.84 -0.82 8.46
C TYR A 15 5.09 -0.96 7.14
N ILE A 16 5.56 -1.90 6.32
CA ILE A 16 5.00 -2.18 5.01
C ILE A 16 4.10 -3.40 5.13
N VAL A 17 2.90 -3.32 4.54
CA VAL A 17 1.94 -4.42 4.48
C VAL A 17 1.60 -4.71 3.03
N LYS A 18 1.71 -5.97 2.64
CA LYS A 18 1.20 -6.48 1.37
C LYS A 18 -0.25 -6.93 1.56
N ARG A 19 -1.16 -6.43 0.73
CA ARG A 19 -2.56 -6.86 0.69
C ARG A 19 -2.88 -7.34 -0.71
N ASN A 20 -3.23 -8.62 -0.83
CA ASN A 20 -3.68 -9.20 -2.08
C ASN A 20 -5.15 -8.82 -2.28
N LYS A 21 -5.45 -8.19 -3.40
CA LYS A 21 -6.83 -7.88 -3.78
C LYS A 21 -7.11 -8.53 -5.11
N PHE A 22 -8.25 -9.22 -5.17
CA PHE A 22 -8.81 -9.64 -6.44
C PHE A 22 -9.25 -8.38 -7.21
N LYS A 23 -8.75 -8.25 -8.43
CA LYS A 23 -9.15 -7.20 -9.37
C LYS A 23 -9.54 -7.86 -10.67
N ARG A 24 -10.61 -7.36 -11.28
CA ARG A 24 -10.94 -7.74 -12.65
C ARG A 24 -10.03 -6.94 -13.58
N LEU A 25 -9.25 -7.63 -14.40
CA LEU A 25 -8.47 -7.07 -15.49
C LEU A 25 -8.87 -7.82 -16.76
N ASN A 26 -9.30 -7.10 -17.80
CA ASN A 26 -9.67 -7.67 -19.10
C ASN A 26 -10.64 -8.88 -18.99
N GLY A 27 -11.66 -8.76 -18.13
CA GLY A 27 -12.67 -9.80 -17.91
C GLY A 27 -12.23 -10.98 -17.02
N LYS A 28 -10.96 -11.06 -16.61
CA LYS A 28 -10.44 -12.12 -15.74
C LYS A 28 -10.23 -11.60 -14.31
N LEU A 29 -10.50 -12.46 -13.33
CA LEU A 29 -10.23 -12.17 -11.92
C LEU A 29 -8.77 -12.49 -11.61
N GLU A 30 -7.95 -11.47 -11.42
CA GLU A 30 -6.54 -11.60 -11.10
C GLU A 30 -6.24 -11.13 -9.68
N VAL A 31 -5.32 -11.80 -9.00
CA VAL A 31 -4.82 -11.35 -7.70
C VAL A 31 -3.72 -10.33 -7.94
N ARG A 32 -4.00 -9.05 -7.64
CA ARG A 32 -2.97 -8.00 -7.66
C ARG A 32 -2.54 -7.63 -6.25
N PRO A 33 -1.23 -7.76 -5.93
CA PRO A 33 -0.73 -7.30 -4.64
C PRO A 33 -0.73 -5.77 -4.60
N THR A 34 -1.16 -5.22 -3.49
CA THR A 34 -1.10 -3.79 -3.20
C THR A 34 -0.32 -3.57 -1.92
N TYR A 35 0.69 -2.70 -1.98
CA TYR A 35 1.53 -2.42 -0.83
C TYR A 35 1.08 -1.13 -0.15
N TYR A 36 1.18 -1.12 1.18
CA TYR A 36 0.81 0.01 2.01
C TYR A 36 1.93 0.29 3.00
N VAL A 37 2.13 1.57 3.31
CA VAL A 37 2.90 2.00 4.49
C VAL A 37 1.91 2.42 5.56
N TYR A 38 1.99 1.80 6.73
CA TYR A 38 1.31 2.24 7.93
C TYR A 38 2.33 2.76 8.93
N CYS A 39 1.88 3.59 9.87
CA CYS A 39 2.68 4.09 10.97
C CYS A 39 1.77 4.17 12.19
N LYS A 40 2.21 3.61 13.32
CA LYS A 40 1.45 3.66 14.58
C LYS A 40 1.46 5.07 15.20
N VAL A 41 2.54 5.82 14.98
CA VAL A 41 2.78 7.11 15.65
C VAL A 41 2.25 8.29 14.84
N ASN A 42 2.42 8.28 13.51
CA ASN A 42 2.05 9.42 12.66
C ASN A 42 1.13 9.01 11.50
N PRO A 43 -0.16 9.40 11.50
CA PRO A 43 -1.10 9.05 10.44
C PRO A 43 -0.76 9.69 9.08
N LYS A 44 0.04 10.77 9.05
CA LYS A 44 0.48 11.42 7.79
C LYS A 44 1.43 10.54 6.97
N HIS A 45 2.04 9.52 7.57
CA HIS A 45 2.93 8.58 6.89
C HIS A 45 2.19 7.48 6.10
N LYS A 46 0.86 7.39 6.27
CA LYS A 46 0.02 6.37 5.63
C LYS A 46 0.06 6.51 4.10
N GLN A 47 0.61 5.51 3.42
CA GLN A 47 0.79 5.51 1.95
C GLN A 47 0.23 4.22 1.32
N ARG A 48 -0.18 4.28 0.05
CA ARG A 48 -0.59 3.14 -0.78
C ARG A 48 0.17 3.18 -2.10
N GLN A 49 0.68 2.03 -2.54
CA GLN A 49 1.26 1.87 -3.86
C GLN A 49 0.17 1.78 -4.92
N GLY A 50 0.29 2.63 -5.93
CA GLY A 50 -0.61 2.68 -7.09
C GLY A 50 -0.82 4.10 -7.57
#